data_AF-A0A8B9P9V3-F1
#
_entry.id   AF-A0A8B9P9V3-F1
#
_cell.length_a   1.000
_cell.length_b   1.000
_cell.length_c   1.000
_cell.angle_alpha   90.00
_cell.angle_beta   90.00
_cell.angle_gamma   90.00
#
_symmetry.space_group_name_H-M   'P 1'
#
loop_
_entity.id
_entity.type
_entity.pdbx_description
1 polymer ?
#
loop_
_entity_poly.entity_id
_entity_poly.type
_entity_poly.pdbx_seq_one_letter_code
_entity_poly.pdbx_strand_id
1 'polypeptide(L)'
;SPPTVIINFSSCFLQGILERLDAGEIVIGDGGFVFALEKRGYVKAGPWTPEATVEHPEAGASIVGVNCHFDSDTCLKTVKLMKEGLEAAKLKAHLMSQPLAFHTPDCGKQGFIDLPEFPFGLEPRIVTRWDVQKYARKAYDLGIRYIGGCCGFEPYHIRAIAEELAPERGFLPEASEKHGSWGNSLSMHTKPWVRARARKEYWENLKPASGRPYCPSMSKPDGWGVTKGARELMQQKEATTEQQLKELFQKQKF
;
A
#
# COMPACT_ATOMS: atom_id res chain seq x y z
N SER A 1 -39.35 15.01 23.79
CA SER A 1 -39.06 14.92 22.33
C SER A 1 -37.60 15.27 22.15
N PRO A 2 -36.73 14.39 21.63
CA PRO A 2 -35.34 14.78 21.39
C PRO A 2 -35.28 15.76 20.20
N PRO A 3 -34.32 16.70 20.18
CA PRO A 3 -34.23 17.72 19.14
C PRO A 3 -33.76 17.09 17.82
N THR A 4 -34.53 17.31 16.77
CA THR A 4 -34.15 16.99 15.39
C THR A 4 -32.97 17.87 15.00
N VAL A 5 -31.78 17.27 14.86
CA VAL A 5 -30.66 17.91 14.18
C VAL A 5 -30.98 17.93 12.69
N ILE A 6 -31.43 19.08 12.18
CA ILE A 6 -31.55 19.31 10.74
C ILE A 6 -30.12 19.52 10.22
N ILE A 7 -29.53 18.47 9.65
CA ILE A 7 -28.29 18.58 8.88
C ILE A 7 -28.65 19.34 7.60
N ASN A 8 -28.18 20.58 7.49
CA ASN A 8 -28.38 21.43 6.32
C ASN A 8 -27.47 20.93 5.18
N PHE A 9 -28.02 20.13 4.26
CA PHE A 9 -27.33 19.55 3.10
C PHE A 9 -27.08 20.58 1.96
N SER A 10 -26.70 21.82 2.26
CA SER A 10 -26.70 22.91 1.26
C SER A 10 -25.32 23.49 0.88
N SER A 11 -24.18 22.82 1.14
CA SER A 11 -22.88 23.37 0.70
C SER A 11 -21.80 22.39 0.27
N CYS A 12 -22.14 21.19 -0.21
CA CYS A 12 -21.16 20.35 -0.89
C CYS A 12 -21.87 19.46 -1.91
N PHE A 13 -21.96 19.93 -3.16
CA PHE A 13 -22.01 18.97 -4.26
C PHE A 13 -20.75 18.11 -4.08
N LEU A 14 -20.91 16.84 -3.71
CA LEU A 14 -19.81 15.89 -3.57
C LEU A 14 -19.10 15.81 -4.93
N GLN A 15 -18.03 16.58 -5.07
CA GLN A 15 -17.20 16.61 -6.26
C GLN A 15 -16.73 15.18 -6.57
N GLY A 16 -16.86 14.76 -7.82
CA GLY A 16 -16.48 13.42 -8.26
C GLY A 16 -14.98 13.18 -8.07
N ILE A 17 -14.57 11.93 -7.86
CA ILE A 17 -13.14 11.61 -7.66
C ILE A 17 -12.26 12.11 -8.82
N LEU A 18 -12.76 12.03 -10.06
CA LEU A 18 -12.05 12.53 -11.24
C LEU A 18 -11.90 14.05 -11.22
N GLU A 19 -12.97 14.78 -10.88
CA GLU A 19 -12.96 16.24 -10.78
C GLU A 19 -11.95 16.72 -9.73
N ARG A 20 -11.85 16.00 -8.60
CA ARG A 20 -10.88 16.29 -7.54
C ARG A 20 -9.45 16.04 -8.01
N LEU A 21 -9.20 14.91 -8.66
CA LEU A 21 -7.89 14.57 -9.21
C LEU A 21 -7.48 15.53 -10.35
N ASP A 22 -8.42 15.95 -11.20
CA ASP A 22 -8.20 16.96 -12.24
C ASP A 22 -7.90 18.34 -11.67
N ALA A 23 -8.46 18.68 -10.50
CA ALA A 23 -8.09 19.86 -9.73
C ALA A 23 -6.71 19.74 -9.03
N GLY A 24 -6.04 18.59 -9.17
CA GLY A 24 -4.73 18.32 -8.58
C GLY A 24 -4.77 17.89 -7.11
N GLU A 25 -5.96 17.57 -6.57
CA GLU A 25 -6.08 17.12 -5.19
C GLU A 25 -5.36 15.79 -4.94
N ILE A 26 -4.81 15.66 -3.73
CA ILE A 26 -4.29 14.39 -3.22
C ILE A 26 -5.44 13.62 -2.56
N VAL A 27 -5.84 12.52 -3.18
CA VAL A 27 -6.82 11.56 -2.68
C VAL A 27 -6.09 10.47 -1.90
N ILE A 28 -6.54 10.23 -0.67
CA ILE A 28 -6.03 9.15 0.18
C ILE A 28 -7.12 8.09 0.28
N GLY A 29 -6.77 6.83 0.03
CA GLY A 29 -7.72 5.72 0.11
C GLY A 29 -7.08 4.41 0.60
N ASP A 30 -7.89 3.53 1.19
CA ASP A 30 -7.48 2.18 1.57
C ASP A 30 -7.81 1.14 0.48
N GLY A 31 -7.31 -0.08 0.66
CA GLY A 31 -7.48 -1.17 -0.30
C GLY A 31 -8.94 -1.59 -0.56
N GLY A 32 -9.85 -1.39 0.39
CA GLY A 32 -11.28 -1.64 0.21
C GLY A 32 -11.92 -0.65 -0.77
N PHE A 33 -11.42 0.59 -0.81
CA PHE A 33 -11.91 1.62 -1.73
C PHE A 33 -11.60 1.30 -3.19
N VAL A 34 -10.48 0.62 -3.47
CA VAL A 34 -10.11 0.21 -4.83
C VAL A 34 -11.09 -0.77 -5.42
N PHE A 35 -11.48 -1.79 -4.66
CA PHE A 35 -12.49 -2.75 -5.13
C PHE A 35 -13.82 -2.05 -5.45
N ALA A 36 -14.20 -1.03 -4.66
CA ALA A 36 -15.40 -0.24 -4.94
C ALA A 36 -15.26 0.60 -6.22
N LEU A 37 -14.09 1.19 -6.48
CA LEU A 37 -13.82 1.99 -7.68
C LEU A 37 -13.69 1.13 -8.94
N GLU A 38 -13.09 -0.05 -8.83
CA GLU A 38 -12.99 -1.01 -9.92
C GLU A 38 -14.37 -1.50 -10.36
N LYS A 39 -15.24 -1.86 -9.41
CA LYS A 39 -16.64 -2.21 -9.71
C LYS A 39 -17.43 -1.09 -10.38
N ARG A 40 -17.02 0.17 -10.19
CA ARG A 40 -17.62 1.36 -10.80
C ARG A 40 -16.93 1.78 -12.09
N GLY A 41 -15.89 1.07 -12.53
CA GLY A 41 -15.17 1.33 -13.77
C GLY A 41 -14.20 2.51 -13.74
N TYR A 42 -13.86 3.06 -12.56
CA TYR A 42 -12.96 4.21 -12.45
C TYR A 42 -11.48 3.83 -12.45
N VAL A 43 -11.17 2.67 -11.86
CA VAL A 43 -9.81 2.17 -11.61
C VAL A 43 -9.69 0.76 -12.18
N LYS A 44 -8.54 0.44 -12.76
CA LYS A 44 -8.15 -0.95 -13.02
C LYS A 44 -6.87 -1.22 -12.24
N ALA A 45 -6.93 -2.05 -11.21
CA ALA A 45 -5.79 -2.34 -10.33
C ALA A 45 -5.59 -3.85 -10.24
N GLY A 46 -4.36 -4.32 -10.42
CA GLY A 46 -4.05 -5.74 -10.36
C GLY A 46 -2.72 -6.07 -11.03
N PRO A 47 -2.31 -7.34 -10.97
CA PRO A 47 -1.00 -7.77 -11.43
C PRO A 47 -0.76 -7.56 -12.94
N TRP A 48 -1.80 -7.34 -13.75
CA TRP A 48 -1.70 -7.12 -15.20
C TRP A 48 -1.91 -5.66 -15.61
N THR A 49 -2.29 -4.78 -14.68
CA THR A 49 -2.44 -3.35 -14.97
C THR A 49 -1.13 -2.73 -15.44
N PRO A 50 0.04 -3.03 -14.84
CA PRO A 50 1.31 -2.49 -15.30
C PRO A 50 1.62 -2.83 -16.75
N GLU A 51 1.57 -4.11 -17.10
CA GLU A 51 1.85 -4.60 -18.45
C GLU A 51 0.87 -3.98 -19.44
N ALA A 52 -0.44 -4.01 -19.15
CA ALA A 52 -1.44 -3.40 -20.03
C ALA A 52 -1.24 -1.88 -20.19
N THR A 53 -0.82 -1.17 -19.14
CA THR A 53 -0.58 0.28 -19.22
C THR A 53 0.68 0.62 -20.02
N VAL A 54 1.65 -0.30 -20.09
CA VAL A 54 2.88 -0.10 -20.87
C VAL A 54 2.71 -0.57 -22.32
N GLU A 55 2.11 -1.75 -22.53
CA GLU A 55 1.98 -2.40 -23.84
C GLU A 55 0.74 -1.94 -24.64
N HIS A 56 -0.34 -1.59 -23.93
CA HIS A 56 -1.64 -1.22 -24.49
C HIS A 56 -2.26 0.01 -23.79
N PRO A 57 -1.55 1.15 -23.73
CA PRO A 57 -1.98 2.30 -22.95
C PRO A 57 -3.33 2.87 -23.41
N GLU A 58 -3.76 2.60 -24.65
CA GLU A 58 -5.06 2.97 -25.21
C GLU A 58 -6.26 2.21 -24.62
N ALA A 59 -6.05 1.07 -23.95
CA ALA A 59 -7.09 0.23 -23.36
C ALA A 59 -7.73 0.83 -22.07
N GLY A 60 -7.68 2.15 -21.94
CA GLY A 60 -7.46 2.90 -20.70
C GLY A 60 -8.56 2.92 -19.63
N ALA A 61 -8.11 3.30 -18.43
CA ALA A 61 -8.93 3.73 -17.29
C ALA A 61 -8.54 5.16 -16.90
N SER A 62 -9.46 5.94 -16.34
CA SER A 62 -9.19 7.33 -15.91
C SER A 62 -8.16 7.40 -14.77
N ILE A 63 -8.03 6.32 -13.99
CA ILE A 63 -7.03 6.15 -12.93
C ILE A 63 -6.35 4.79 -13.14
N VAL A 64 -5.02 4.78 -13.22
CA VAL A 64 -4.21 3.57 -13.36
C VAL A 64 -3.14 3.51 -12.28
N GLY A 65 -2.79 2.30 -11.87
CA GLY A 65 -1.80 2.12 -10.83
C GLY A 65 -1.66 0.68 -10.38
N VAL A 66 -1.02 0.52 -9.23
CA VAL A 66 -0.75 -0.80 -8.63
C VAL A 66 -1.29 -0.88 -7.21
N ASN A 67 -1.73 -2.08 -6.84
CA ASN A 67 -2.09 -2.41 -5.47
C ASN A 67 -1.62 -3.81 -5.06
N CYS A 68 -1.43 -4.01 -3.75
CA CYS A 68 -1.12 -5.29 -3.14
C CYS A 68 0.19 -5.94 -3.63
N HIS A 69 0.43 -7.19 -3.20
CA HIS A 69 1.50 -8.14 -3.55
C HIS A 69 2.94 -7.71 -3.28
N PHE A 70 3.26 -6.43 -3.37
CA PHE A 70 4.60 -5.89 -3.28
C PHE A 70 4.67 -4.71 -2.31
N ASP A 71 5.86 -4.51 -1.75
CA ASP A 71 6.19 -3.34 -0.93
C ASP A 71 6.14 -2.01 -1.69
N SER A 72 6.26 -0.92 -0.94
CA SER A 72 6.18 0.44 -1.47
C SER A 72 7.24 0.75 -2.52
N ASP A 73 8.48 0.31 -2.34
CA ASP A 73 9.56 0.65 -3.26
C ASP A 73 9.37 -0.07 -4.61
N THR A 74 8.93 -1.32 -4.59
CA THR A 74 8.60 -2.08 -5.80
C THR A 74 7.40 -1.46 -6.51
N CYS A 75 6.32 -1.16 -5.79
CA CYS A 75 5.15 -0.50 -6.37
C CYS A 75 5.50 0.84 -7.03
N LEU A 76 6.33 1.67 -6.40
CA LEU A 76 6.72 2.96 -6.97
C LEU A 76 7.58 2.83 -8.24
N LYS A 77 8.48 1.84 -8.30
CA LYS A 77 9.22 1.53 -9.53
C LYS A 77 8.27 1.13 -10.66
N THR A 78 7.27 0.31 -10.35
CA THR A 78 6.26 -0.11 -11.34
C THR A 78 5.42 1.07 -11.83
N VAL A 79 4.93 1.92 -10.94
CA VAL A 79 4.16 3.11 -11.33
C VAL A 79 4.99 4.10 -12.15
N LYS A 80 6.31 4.19 -11.89
CA LYS A 80 7.21 4.97 -12.74
C LYS A 80 7.24 4.43 -14.18
N LEU A 81 7.36 3.12 -14.37
CA LEU A 81 7.31 2.50 -15.70
C LEU A 81 5.96 2.75 -16.39
N MET A 82 4.84 2.63 -15.64
CA MET A 82 3.51 2.94 -16.16
C MET A 82 3.39 4.39 -16.62
N LYS A 83 3.93 5.33 -15.83
CA LYS A 83 3.98 6.75 -16.17
C LYS A 83 4.76 7.00 -17.46
N GLU A 84 5.95 6.40 -17.58
CA GLU A 84 6.79 6.50 -18.79
C GLU A 84 6.06 5.94 -20.02
N GLY A 85 5.34 4.83 -19.88
CA GLY A 85 4.51 4.25 -20.95
C GLY A 85 3.38 5.18 -21.41
N LEU A 86 2.63 5.77 -20.45
CA LEU A 86 1.59 6.76 -20.74
C LEU A 86 2.16 8.00 -21.45
N GLU A 87 3.28 8.52 -20.96
CA GLU A 87 3.96 9.68 -21.55
C GLU A 87 4.42 9.41 -22.98
N ALA A 88 5.03 8.25 -23.24
CA ALA A 88 5.43 7.83 -24.59
C ALA A 88 4.25 7.72 -25.55
N ALA A 89 3.10 7.25 -25.05
CA ALA A 89 1.85 7.16 -25.80
C ALA A 89 1.07 8.48 -25.89
N LYS A 90 1.54 9.56 -25.23
CA LYS A 90 0.84 10.85 -25.10
C LYS A 90 -0.57 10.72 -24.52
N LEU A 91 -0.78 9.75 -23.64
CA LEU A 91 -2.05 9.50 -22.97
C LEU A 91 -2.01 10.07 -21.54
N LYS A 92 -3.16 10.59 -21.10
CA LYS A 92 -3.32 11.14 -19.75
C LYS A 92 -4.15 10.19 -18.92
N ALA A 93 -3.60 9.77 -17.78
CA ALA A 93 -4.34 9.08 -16.73
C ALA A 93 -3.82 9.54 -15.36
N HIS A 94 -4.69 9.51 -14.35
CA HIS A 94 -4.27 9.76 -12.97
C HIS A 94 -3.54 8.54 -12.42
N LEU A 95 -2.45 8.77 -11.69
CA LEU A 95 -1.64 7.70 -11.12
C LEU A 95 -2.07 7.34 -9.70
N MET A 96 -2.04 6.05 -9.41
CA MET A 96 -2.42 5.47 -8.13
C MET A 96 -1.37 4.49 -7.59
N SER A 97 -1.20 4.45 -6.27
CA SER A 97 -0.41 3.41 -5.60
C SER A 97 -1.02 3.02 -4.27
N GLN A 98 -1.13 1.71 -4.02
CA GLN A 98 -1.55 1.12 -2.76
C GLN A 98 -0.75 -0.15 -2.42
N PRO A 99 0.50 -0.01 -1.97
CA PRO A 99 1.38 -1.14 -1.69
C PRO A 99 0.95 -1.95 -0.46
N LEU A 100 1.66 -3.05 -0.20
CA LEU A 100 1.64 -3.73 1.09
C LEU A 100 2.23 -2.84 2.19
N ALA A 101 1.73 -3.01 3.43
CA ALA A 101 2.40 -2.51 4.63
C ALA A 101 3.45 -3.51 5.15
N PHE A 102 4.05 -4.30 4.26
CA PHE A 102 5.08 -5.28 4.59
C PHE A 102 6.31 -5.02 3.73
N HIS A 103 7.49 -5.02 4.34
CA HIS A 103 8.77 -5.06 3.63
C HIS A 103 8.93 -6.43 2.96
N THR A 104 9.06 -6.43 1.64
CA THR A 104 9.11 -7.65 0.83
C THR A 104 10.26 -7.65 -0.19
N PRO A 105 11.51 -7.38 0.22
CA PRO A 105 12.65 -7.30 -0.70
C PRO A 105 13.00 -8.66 -1.33
N ASP A 106 12.47 -9.74 -0.78
CA ASP A 106 12.70 -11.13 -1.11
C ASP A 106 11.55 -11.78 -1.89
N CYS A 107 10.54 -11.00 -2.29
CA CYS A 107 9.46 -11.48 -3.14
C CYS A 107 9.93 -11.85 -4.55
N GLY A 108 9.40 -12.95 -5.05
CA GLY A 108 9.43 -13.27 -6.48
C GLY A 108 8.31 -12.58 -7.25
N LYS A 109 8.08 -13.00 -8.50
CA LYS A 109 7.07 -12.43 -9.41
C LYS A 109 5.62 -12.53 -8.91
N GLN A 110 5.30 -13.45 -8.01
CA GLN A 110 3.95 -13.60 -7.43
C GLN A 110 3.72 -12.69 -6.21
N GLY A 111 4.75 -11.95 -5.78
CA GLY A 111 4.68 -11.15 -4.56
C GLY A 111 4.66 -11.98 -3.29
N PHE A 112 4.14 -11.38 -2.22
CA PHE A 112 4.25 -11.89 -0.85
C PHE A 112 3.49 -13.19 -0.56
N ILE A 113 2.61 -13.64 -1.46
CA ILE A 113 1.83 -14.89 -1.25
C ILE A 113 2.75 -16.11 -1.28
N ASP A 114 3.82 -16.07 -2.09
CA ASP A 114 4.80 -17.15 -2.15
C ASP A 114 5.82 -17.05 -1.01
N LEU A 115 5.79 -16.02 -0.16
CA LEU A 115 6.68 -15.97 1.00
C LEU A 115 6.23 -17.00 2.04
N PRO A 116 7.15 -17.79 2.63
CA PRO A 116 6.81 -18.81 3.63
C PRO A 116 6.04 -18.28 4.85
N GLU A 117 6.16 -16.99 5.12
CA GLU A 117 5.48 -16.31 6.22
C GLU A 117 4.00 -15.99 5.93
N PHE A 118 3.54 -16.10 4.69
CA PHE A 118 2.16 -15.77 4.35
C PHE A 118 1.17 -16.83 4.87
N PRO A 119 0.03 -16.44 5.48
CA PRO A 119 -0.32 -15.09 5.96
C PRO A 119 0.03 -14.85 7.44
N PHE A 120 0.47 -15.87 8.19
CA PHE A 120 0.48 -15.88 9.67
C PHE A 120 1.85 -15.61 10.34
N GLY A 121 2.86 -15.21 9.57
CA GLY A 121 4.21 -14.89 10.07
C GLY A 121 4.76 -13.56 9.57
N LEU A 122 3.90 -12.67 9.06
CA LEU A 122 4.29 -11.42 8.40
C LEU A 122 4.59 -10.27 9.38
N GLU A 123 4.38 -10.46 10.69
CA GLU A 123 4.59 -9.44 11.73
C GLU A 123 5.98 -8.78 11.72
N PRO A 124 7.12 -9.50 11.49
CA PRO A 124 8.43 -8.86 11.38
C PRO A 124 8.55 -7.84 10.23
N ARG A 125 7.70 -7.97 9.21
CA ARG A 125 7.79 -7.21 7.96
C ARG A 125 6.97 -5.92 8.02
N ILE A 126 6.10 -5.73 9.01
CA ILE A 126 5.21 -4.57 9.11
C ILE A 126 6.03 -3.28 9.04
N VAL A 127 5.66 -2.41 8.10
CA VAL A 127 6.29 -1.09 7.93
C VAL A 127 5.99 -0.20 9.12
N THR A 128 6.87 0.75 9.39
CA THR A 128 6.61 1.78 10.40
C THR A 128 5.85 2.96 9.79
N ARG A 129 5.28 3.83 10.63
CA ARG A 129 4.72 5.11 10.16
C ARG A 129 5.76 5.97 9.41
N TRP A 130 7.03 5.85 9.76
CA TRP A 130 8.13 6.61 9.14
C TRP A 130 8.45 6.07 7.75
N ASP A 131 8.37 4.75 7.55
CA ASP A 131 8.46 4.13 6.23
C ASP A 131 7.31 4.60 5.33
N VAL A 132 6.09 4.71 5.90
CA VAL A 132 4.92 5.19 5.16
C VAL A 132 5.01 6.68 4.82
N GLN A 133 5.56 7.53 5.70
CA GLN A 133 5.85 8.93 5.35
C GLN A 133 6.86 9.01 4.19
N LYS A 134 7.95 8.24 4.23
CA LYS A 134 8.93 8.17 3.14
C LYS A 134 8.27 7.71 1.83
N TYR A 135 7.42 6.70 1.89
CA TYR A 135 6.63 6.24 0.74
C TYR A 135 5.72 7.35 0.19
N ALA A 136 4.94 8.01 1.05
CA ALA A 136 3.99 9.05 0.64
C ALA A 136 4.69 10.22 -0.06
N ARG A 137 5.83 10.67 0.48
CA ARG A 137 6.66 11.70 -0.16
C ARG A 137 7.14 11.26 -1.54
N LYS A 138 7.78 10.09 -1.64
CA LYS A 138 8.25 9.55 -2.92
C LYS A 138 7.11 9.39 -3.94
N ALA A 139 5.93 8.93 -3.49
CA ALA A 139 4.76 8.76 -4.34
C ALA A 139 4.27 10.10 -4.89
N TYR A 140 4.14 11.11 -4.02
CA TYR A 140 3.73 12.45 -4.40
C TYR A 140 4.70 13.09 -5.41
N ASP A 141 6.00 12.99 -5.15
CA ASP A 141 7.07 13.53 -5.99
C ASP A 141 7.11 12.83 -7.37
N LEU A 142 6.73 11.56 -7.45
CA LEU A 142 6.58 10.82 -8.70
C LEU A 142 5.38 11.29 -9.54
N GLY A 143 4.46 12.07 -8.96
CA GLY A 143 3.23 12.56 -9.59
C GLY A 143 1.99 11.73 -9.27
N ILE A 144 2.06 10.82 -8.30
CA ILE A 144 0.90 10.05 -7.84
C ILE A 144 0.00 10.98 -7.03
N ARG A 145 -1.31 10.92 -7.30
CA ARG A 145 -2.31 11.73 -6.58
C ARG A 145 -3.37 10.90 -5.88
N TYR A 146 -3.48 9.62 -6.22
CA TYR A 146 -4.17 8.65 -5.37
C TYR A 146 -3.12 7.81 -4.63
N ILE A 147 -2.90 8.15 -3.35
CA ILE A 147 -1.88 7.50 -2.51
C ILE A 147 -2.57 6.78 -1.36
N GLY A 148 -2.29 5.49 -1.21
CA GLY A 148 -2.98 4.66 -0.23
C GLY A 148 -2.19 3.44 0.20
N GLY A 149 -2.91 2.40 0.60
CA GLY A 149 -2.29 1.15 1.02
C GLY A 149 -3.25 -0.03 1.03
N CYS A 150 -2.70 -1.24 0.98
CA CYS A 150 -3.43 -2.50 0.87
C CYS A 150 -3.19 -3.40 2.11
N CYS A 151 -2.92 -4.70 1.94
CA CYS A 151 -2.77 -5.62 3.07
C CYS A 151 -1.72 -5.14 4.08
N GLY A 152 -2.09 -5.18 5.37
CA GLY A 152 -1.28 -4.70 6.49
C GLY A 152 -1.39 -3.20 6.79
N PHE A 153 -2.04 -2.40 5.93
CA PHE A 153 -2.24 -0.99 6.24
C PHE A 153 -3.28 -0.83 7.36
N GLU A 154 -2.81 -0.39 8.51
CA GLU A 154 -3.62 0.00 9.66
C GLU A 154 -3.96 1.51 9.62
N PRO A 155 -4.92 1.99 10.43
CA PRO A 155 -5.31 3.41 10.44
C PRO A 155 -4.15 4.40 10.63
N TYR A 156 -3.13 4.02 11.41
CA TYR A 156 -1.98 4.89 11.65
C TYR A 156 -1.03 5.00 10.44
N HIS A 157 -1.04 4.02 9.53
CA HIS A 157 -0.35 4.11 8.25
C HIS A 157 -1.04 5.11 7.33
N ILE A 158 -2.38 5.05 7.25
CA ILE A 158 -3.16 6.03 6.48
C ILE A 158 -2.97 7.45 7.05
N ARG A 159 -2.95 7.60 8.37
CA ARG A 159 -2.61 8.88 9.02
C ARG A 159 -1.21 9.35 8.62
N ALA A 160 -0.23 8.45 8.54
CA ALA A 160 1.14 8.81 8.16
C ALA A 160 1.22 9.41 6.74
N ILE A 161 0.47 8.86 5.77
CA ILE A 161 0.34 9.46 4.43
C ILE A 161 -0.22 10.87 4.54
N ALA A 162 -1.32 11.02 5.28
CA ALA A 162 -2.01 12.30 5.43
C ALA A 162 -1.17 13.35 6.16
N GLU A 163 -0.38 12.96 7.15
CA GLU A 163 0.52 13.84 7.91
C GLU A 163 1.73 14.28 7.07
N GLU A 164 2.33 13.38 6.29
CA GLU A 164 3.45 13.73 5.40
C GLU A 164 3.03 14.73 4.33
N LEU A 165 1.80 14.57 3.79
CA LEU A 165 1.26 15.40 2.72
C LEU A 165 0.35 16.53 3.23
N ALA A 166 0.31 16.77 4.53
CA ALA A 166 -0.46 17.86 5.11
C ALA A 166 -0.04 19.25 4.59
N PRO A 167 1.27 19.55 4.36
CA PRO A 167 1.67 20.82 3.76
C PRO A 167 1.09 21.06 2.37
N GLU A 168 1.00 20.01 1.54
CA GLU A 168 0.42 20.09 0.19
C GLU A 168 -1.10 20.13 0.20
N ARG A 169 -1.73 19.49 1.19
CA ARG A 169 -3.19 19.40 1.32
C ARG A 169 -3.80 20.58 2.08
N GLY A 170 -3.00 21.29 2.87
CA GLY A 170 -3.42 22.42 3.70
C GLY A 170 -4.11 22.03 5.01
N PHE A 171 -4.18 20.75 5.37
CA PHE A 171 -4.82 20.29 6.61
C PHE A 171 -4.26 18.96 7.11
N LEU A 172 -4.42 18.72 8.42
CA LEU A 172 -4.15 17.44 9.08
C LEU A 172 -5.44 16.63 9.21
N PRO A 173 -5.38 15.28 9.19
CA PRO A 173 -6.55 14.46 9.47
C PRO A 173 -6.95 14.55 10.96
N GLU A 174 -8.22 14.31 11.28
CA GLU A 174 -8.75 14.27 12.67
C GLU A 174 -7.92 13.33 13.58
N ALA A 175 -7.46 12.20 13.04
CA ALA A 175 -6.61 11.25 13.76
C ALA A 175 -5.27 11.84 14.26
N SER A 176 -4.85 13.00 13.74
CA SER A 176 -3.65 13.70 14.20
C SER A 176 -3.86 14.48 15.49
N GLU A 177 -5.09 14.71 15.96
CA GLU A 177 -5.34 15.31 17.29
C GLU A 177 -4.71 14.47 18.42
N LYS A 178 -4.61 13.16 18.22
CA LYS A 178 -4.04 12.19 19.16
C LYS A 178 -2.56 11.88 18.85
N HIS A 179 -1.91 12.68 18.00
CA HIS A 179 -0.55 12.42 17.54
C HIS A 179 0.31 13.69 17.49
N GLY A 180 1.61 13.53 17.76
CA GLY A 180 2.60 14.60 17.63
C GLY A 180 3.54 14.32 16.47
N SER A 181 3.78 15.34 15.64
CA SER A 181 4.72 15.28 14.51
C SER A 181 6.07 14.69 14.93
N TRP A 182 6.57 13.71 14.19
CA TRP A 182 7.89 13.08 14.39
C TRP A 182 8.23 12.72 15.84
N GLY A 183 7.24 12.22 16.58
CA GLY A 183 7.41 11.77 17.97
C GLY A 183 7.37 12.90 18.99
N ASN A 184 6.89 14.10 18.63
CA ASN A 184 6.83 15.27 19.52
C ASN A 184 6.11 15.01 20.85
N SER A 185 5.16 14.06 20.90
CA SER A 185 4.51 13.63 22.15
C SER A 185 5.48 13.08 23.20
N LEU A 186 6.71 12.72 22.82
CA LEU A 186 7.76 12.25 23.73
C LEU A 186 8.54 13.39 24.39
N SER A 187 8.35 14.64 23.97
CA SER A 187 9.13 15.81 24.41
C SER A 187 9.06 16.08 25.92
N MET A 188 7.99 15.65 26.59
CA MET A 188 7.79 15.85 28.03
C MET A 188 8.08 14.59 28.88
N HIS A 189 8.60 13.52 28.27
CA HIS A 189 8.90 12.29 28.99
C HIS A 189 9.98 12.50 30.06
N THR A 190 9.91 11.83 31.21
CA THR A 190 10.85 12.02 32.34
C THR A 190 12.31 11.68 32.00
N LYS A 191 12.53 10.64 31.18
CA LYS A 191 13.85 10.17 30.73
C LYS A 191 14.45 11.03 29.59
N PRO A 192 15.65 11.61 29.75
CA PRO A 192 16.29 12.47 28.72
C PRO A 192 16.47 11.79 27.36
N TRP A 193 16.94 10.54 27.34
CA TRP A 193 17.14 9.78 26.09
C TRP A 193 15.84 9.40 25.36
N VAL A 194 14.68 9.50 26.02
CA VAL A 194 13.37 9.34 25.37
C VAL A 194 12.96 10.65 24.71
N ARG A 195 13.13 11.80 25.40
CA ARG A 195 12.89 13.13 24.82
C ARG A 195 13.76 13.40 23.60
N ALA A 196 15.03 12.96 23.63
CA ALA A 196 15.97 13.10 22.51
C ALA A 196 15.50 12.43 21.19
N ARG A 197 14.47 11.58 21.25
CA ARG A 197 13.84 10.92 20.10
C ARG A 197 12.74 11.76 19.46
N ALA A 198 12.27 12.83 20.11
CA ALA A 198 11.17 13.68 19.64
C ALA A 198 11.60 14.60 18.48
N ARG A 199 12.16 14.02 17.41
CA ARG A 199 12.70 14.74 16.24
C ARG A 199 12.70 13.85 15.01
N LYS A 200 12.50 14.48 13.84
CA LYS A 200 12.49 13.80 12.54
C LYS A 200 13.75 12.97 12.31
N GLU A 201 14.89 13.63 12.46
CA GLU A 201 16.21 13.06 12.23
C GLU A 201 16.47 11.76 13.01
N TYR A 202 15.91 11.60 14.22
CA TYR A 202 16.07 10.37 14.98
C TYR A 202 15.32 9.20 14.31
N TRP A 203 14.03 9.38 14.04
CA TRP A 203 13.17 8.30 13.51
C TRP A 203 13.41 8.01 12.04
N GLU A 204 13.79 9.02 11.25
CA GLU A 204 14.10 8.85 9.84
C GLU A 204 15.36 7.99 9.62
N ASN A 205 16.32 8.07 10.55
CA ASN A 205 17.62 7.38 10.44
C ASN A 205 17.76 6.15 11.34
N LEU A 206 16.88 5.97 12.33
CA LEU A 206 16.86 4.76 13.14
C LEU A 206 16.59 3.55 12.24
N LYS A 207 17.43 2.53 12.33
CA LYS A 207 17.20 1.20 11.75
C LYS A 207 16.64 0.30 12.85
N PRO A 208 15.30 0.09 12.93
CA PRO A 208 14.72 -0.70 14.01
C PRO A 208 15.25 -2.15 13.95
N ALA A 209 15.64 -2.68 15.10
CA ALA A 209 16.06 -4.08 15.19
C ALA A 209 14.84 -5.01 15.06
N SER A 210 15.04 -6.20 14.46
CA SER A 210 13.97 -7.20 14.33
C SER A 210 13.55 -7.82 15.67
N GLY A 211 14.43 -7.78 16.67
CA GLY A 211 14.25 -8.48 17.95
C GLY A 211 14.31 -10.01 17.85
N ARG A 212 14.70 -10.56 16.68
CA ARG A 212 14.71 -12.00 16.40
C ARG A 212 16.12 -12.44 16.00
N PRO A 213 17.04 -12.67 16.97
CA PRO A 213 18.46 -12.88 16.68
C PRO A 213 18.80 -14.18 15.95
N TYR A 214 17.88 -15.17 15.98
CA TYR A 214 18.06 -16.46 15.32
C TYR A 214 17.26 -16.59 14.01
N CYS A 215 16.53 -15.53 13.61
CA CYS A 215 15.77 -15.53 12.37
C CYS A 215 16.57 -14.82 11.27
N PRO A 216 16.48 -15.29 10.01
CA PRO A 216 17.06 -14.56 8.89
C PRO A 216 16.30 -13.24 8.62
N SER A 217 16.92 -12.33 7.89
CA SER A 217 16.27 -11.07 7.46
C SER A 217 15.43 -11.22 6.19
N MET A 218 15.60 -12.33 5.46
CA MET A 218 14.90 -12.64 4.22
C MET A 218 14.64 -14.16 4.14
N SER A 219 13.64 -14.53 3.35
CA SER A 219 13.22 -15.89 3.06
C SER A 219 13.30 -16.16 1.56
N LYS A 220 13.28 -17.43 1.17
CA LYS A 220 13.14 -17.81 -0.24
C LYS A 220 11.65 -18.04 -0.53
N PRO A 221 11.07 -17.42 -1.57
CA PRO A 221 9.71 -17.73 -1.98
C PRO A 221 9.55 -19.23 -2.30
N ASP A 222 8.43 -19.79 -1.91
CA ASP A 222 8.00 -21.11 -2.32
C ASP A 222 7.68 -21.10 -3.81
N GLY A 223 8.25 -22.05 -4.56
CA GLY A 223 8.11 -22.13 -6.01
C GLY A 223 8.02 -23.59 -6.44
N TRP A 224 6.84 -24.19 -6.32
CA TRP A 224 6.61 -25.62 -6.56
C TRP A 224 6.60 -26.02 -8.05
N GLY A 225 7.15 -25.19 -8.95
CA GLY A 225 7.04 -25.36 -10.40
C GLY A 225 5.61 -25.26 -10.95
N VAL A 226 4.65 -24.89 -10.11
CA VAL A 226 3.23 -24.81 -10.45
C VAL A 226 2.93 -23.46 -11.10
N THR A 227 2.37 -23.47 -12.31
CA THR A 227 2.06 -22.26 -13.08
C THR A 227 0.54 -22.04 -13.20
N LYS A 228 0.14 -20.82 -13.58
CA LYS A 228 -1.26 -20.44 -13.78
C LYS A 228 -2.00 -21.46 -14.65
N GLY A 229 -3.10 -22.00 -14.15
CA GLY A 229 -3.91 -23.03 -14.81
C GLY A 229 -3.68 -24.46 -14.30
N ALA A 230 -2.66 -24.65 -13.47
CA ALA A 230 -2.48 -25.92 -12.76
C ALA A 230 -3.63 -26.15 -11.76
N ARG A 231 -4.03 -27.42 -11.63
CA ARG A 231 -5.18 -27.84 -10.81
C ARG A 231 -4.99 -27.50 -9.33
N GLU A 232 -3.73 -27.46 -8.90
CA GLU A 232 -3.29 -27.15 -7.54
C GLU A 232 -3.52 -25.68 -7.13
N LEU A 233 -3.62 -24.76 -8.10
CA LEU A 233 -3.88 -23.33 -7.85
C LEU A 233 -5.38 -22.97 -7.92
N MET A 234 -6.25 -23.92 -8.25
CA MET A 234 -7.69 -23.69 -8.27
C MET A 234 -8.25 -23.73 -6.85
N GLN A 235 -8.97 -22.68 -6.48
CA GLN A 235 -9.58 -22.57 -5.16
C GLN A 235 -10.58 -23.72 -4.96
N GLN A 236 -10.35 -24.54 -3.92
CA GLN A 236 -11.20 -25.68 -3.59
C GLN A 236 -12.33 -25.23 -2.65
N LYS A 237 -13.49 -25.89 -2.78
CA LYS A 237 -14.64 -25.66 -1.87
C LYS A 237 -14.40 -26.25 -0.48
N GLU A 238 -13.58 -27.29 -0.41
CA GLU A 238 -13.22 -28.00 0.81
C GLU A 238 -11.75 -27.76 1.15
N ALA A 239 -11.38 -27.92 2.42
CA ALA A 239 -10.00 -27.79 2.85
C ALA A 239 -9.10 -28.83 2.17
N THR A 240 -7.85 -28.45 1.87
CA THR A 240 -6.86 -29.37 1.31
C THR A 240 -6.63 -30.54 2.28
N THR A 241 -6.76 -31.77 1.78
CA THR A 241 -6.62 -32.99 2.58
C THR A 241 -5.14 -33.29 2.89
N GLU A 242 -4.87 -34.07 3.94
CA GLU A 242 -3.50 -34.52 4.26
C GLU A 242 -2.82 -35.26 3.10
N GLN A 243 -3.58 -35.98 2.28
CA GLN A 243 -3.06 -36.68 1.12
C GLN A 243 -2.62 -35.70 0.03
N GLN A 244 -3.44 -34.70 -0.27
CA GLN A 244 -3.07 -33.62 -1.20
C GLN A 244 -1.84 -32.85 -0.70
N LEU A 245 -1.75 -32.59 0.60
CA LEU A 245 -0.57 -31.97 1.20
C LEU A 245 0.69 -32.83 1.02
N LYS A 246 0.61 -34.15 1.27
CA LYS A 246 1.73 -35.08 1.05
C LYS A 246 2.22 -35.08 -0.40
N GLU A 247 1.29 -35.08 -1.36
CA GLU A 247 1.61 -35.01 -2.79
C GLU A 247 2.27 -33.67 -3.15
N LEU A 248 1.76 -32.56 -2.60
CA LEU A 248 2.39 -31.25 -2.77
C LEU A 248 3.82 -31.27 -2.21
N PHE A 249 4.02 -31.67 -0.94
CA PHE A 249 5.34 -31.71 -0.30
C PHE A 249 6.39 -32.55 -1.05
N GLN A 250 5.99 -33.60 -1.76
CA GLN A 250 6.91 -34.38 -2.59
C GLN A 250 7.46 -33.56 -3.78
N LYS A 251 6.66 -32.63 -4.33
CA LYS A 251 7.07 -31.75 -5.43
C LYS A 251 8.04 -30.63 -5.00
N GLN A 252 8.21 -30.35 -3.70
CA GLN A 252 9.18 -29.32 -3.22
C GLN A 252 10.61 -29.76 -3.42
N LYS A 253 10.83 -31.08 -3.41
CA LYS A 253 12.16 -31.69 -3.29
C LYS A 253 12.93 -31.70 -4.61
N PHE A 254 12.38 -31.11 -5.67
CA PHE A 254 12.94 -31.08 -7.02
C PHE A 254 12.95 -29.66 -7.57
#